data_AF-A0A1B9MNB7-F1
#
_entry.id   AF-A0A1B9MNB7-F1
#
_cell.length_a   1.000
_cell.length_b   1.000
_cell.length_c   1.000
_cell.angle_alpha   90.00
_cell.angle_beta   90.00
_cell.angle_gamma   90.00
#
_symmetry.space_group_name_H-M   'P 1'
#
loop_
_entity.id
_entity.type
_entity.pdbx_description
1 polymer ?
#
loop_
_entity_poly.entity_id
_entity_poly.type
_entity_poly.pdbx_seq_one_letter_code
_entity_poly.pdbx_strand_id
1 'polypeptide(L)' 'MSYFNYHAKAKKLIKNGKLVRYEFVDNWNGIKPALVLYFKEVNPMPIREYRWDEYLPLLNNKT' A
#
# COMPACT_ATOMS: atom_id res chain seq x y z
N MET A 1 -17.04 11.25 4.60
CA MET A 1 -15.67 11.81 4.43
C MET A 1 -14.83 10.78 3.66
N SER A 2 -14.40 11.08 2.42
CA SER A 2 -13.86 10.08 1.47
C SER A 2 -12.42 9.64 1.82
N TYR A 3 -12.27 8.81 2.84
CA TYR A 3 -11.05 8.01 3.08
C TYR A 3 -10.88 6.87 2.05
N PHE A 4 -11.82 6.72 1.12
CA PHE A 4 -11.87 5.64 0.15
C PHE A 4 -11.00 5.89 -1.09
N ASN A 5 -10.72 7.14 -1.46
CA ASN A 5 -10.00 7.42 -2.71
C ASN A 5 -8.56 6.86 -2.69
N TYR A 6 -7.81 7.13 -1.63
CA TYR A 6 -6.43 6.68 -1.51
C TYR A 6 -6.30 5.15 -1.48
N HIS A 7 -7.10 4.46 -0.65
CA HIS A 7 -7.03 3.01 -0.55
C HIS A 7 -7.58 2.30 -1.78
N ALA A 8 -8.67 2.81 -2.37
CA ALA A 8 -9.17 2.29 -3.64
C ALA A 8 -8.14 2.46 -4.77
N LYS A 9 -7.46 3.62 -4.83
CA LYS A 9 -6.38 3.87 -5.79
C LYS A 9 -5.22 2.89 -5.58
N ALA A 10 -4.73 2.71 -4.36
CA ALA A 10 -3.66 1.77 -4.04
C ALA A 10 -4.03 0.34 -4.48
N LYS A 11 -5.22 -0.15 -4.08
CA LYS A 11 -5.69 -1.50 -4.46
C LYS A 11 -5.83 -1.65 -5.98
N LYS A 12 -6.33 -0.63 -6.69
CA LYS A 12 -6.41 -0.63 -8.16
C LYS A 12 -5.03 -0.70 -8.81
N LEU A 13 -4.05 0.06 -8.30
CA LEU A 13 -2.68 0.04 -8.81
C LEU A 13 -1.99 -1.32 -8.61
N ILE A 14 -2.19 -1.96 -7.45
CA ILE A 14 -1.70 -3.33 -7.19
C ILE A 14 -2.32 -4.30 -8.19
N LYS A 15 -3.65 -4.30 -8.33
CA LYS A 15 -4.36 -5.17 -9.29
C LYS A 15 -3.91 -4.97 -10.74
N ASN A 16 -3.55 -3.74 -11.11
CA ASN A 16 -3.05 -3.40 -12.44
C ASN A 16 -1.55 -3.72 -12.64
N GLY A 17 -0.90 -4.41 -11.69
CA GLY A 17 0.52 -4.75 -11.79
C GLY A 17 1.47 -3.55 -11.76
N LYS A 18 1.03 -2.41 -11.23
CA LYS A 18 1.84 -1.18 -11.17
C LYS A 18 2.72 -1.09 -9.92
N LEU A 19 2.54 -2.01 -8.97
CA LEU A 19 3.36 -2.10 -7.77
C LEU A 19 4.76 -2.60 -8.15
N VAL A 20 5.78 -1.83 -7.78
CA VAL A 20 7.19 -2.16 -8.04
C VAL A 20 7.78 -2.93 -6.87
N ARG A 21 7.54 -2.46 -5.65
CA ARG A 21 7.97 -3.10 -4.40
C ARG A 21 7.14 -2.62 -3.22
N TYR A 22 7.27 -3.29 -2.09
CA TYR A 22 6.76 -2.83 -0.81
C TYR A 22 7.80 -3.11 0.28
N GLU A 23 7.72 -2.39 1.39
CA GLU A 23 8.54 -2.64 2.57
C GLU A 23 7.77 -2.31 3.84
N PHE A 24 8.18 -2.91 4.95
CA PHE A 24 7.69 -2.56 6.28
C PHE A 24 8.71 -1.64 6.95
N VAL A 25 8.25 -0.52 7.49
CA VAL A 25 9.08 0.42 8.24
C VAL A 25 8.42 0.73 9.59
N ASP A 26 9.24 0.91 10.62
CA ASP A 26 8.75 1.29 11.95
C ASP A 26 8.18 2.72 11.94
N ASN A 27 8.67 3.58 11.05
CA ASN A 27 8.24 4.96 10.95
C ASN A 27 8.31 5.52 9.53
N TRP A 28 7.17 5.94 9.01
CA TRP A 28 7.05 6.73 7.79
C TRP A 28 6.38 8.06 8.07
N ASN A 29 7.15 9.14 8.23
CA ASN A 29 6.64 10.49 8.47
C ASN A 29 5.56 10.56 9.59
N GLY A 30 5.74 9.79 10.66
CA GLY A 30 4.77 9.72 11.79
C GLY A 30 3.70 8.63 11.65
N ILE A 31 3.68 7.88 10.55
CA ILE A 31 2.88 6.66 10.39
C ILE A 31 3.72 5.48 10.88
N LYS A 32 3.28 4.85 11.98
CA LYS A 32 4.02 3.80 12.68
C LYS A 32 3.07 2.70 13.18
N PRO A 33 3.39 1.40 13.01
CA PRO A 33 4.25 0.89 11.94
C PRO A 33 3.56 1.03 10.57
N ALA A 34 4.33 1.06 9.49
CA ALA A 34 3.83 1.33 8.14
C ALA A 34 4.29 0.27 7.12
N LEU A 35 3.36 -0.21 6.31
CA LEU A 35 3.61 -0.93 5.07
C LEU A 35 3.62 0.11 3.94
N VAL A 36 4.78 0.37 3.35
CA VAL A 36 4.95 1.38 2.30
C VAL A 36 4.92 0.72 0.94
N LEU A 37 3.99 1.14 0.10
CA LEU A 37 3.84 0.64 -1.28
C LEU A 37 4.50 1.60 -2.26
N TYR A 38 5.39 1.08 -3.11
CA TYR A 38 6.06 1.84 -4.16
C TYR A 38 5.50 1.48 -5.54
N PHE A 39 5.02 2.47 -6.26
CA PHE A 39 4.47 2.33 -7.61
C PHE A 39 5.36 3.06 -8.63
N LYS A 40 5.28 2.66 -9.90
CA LYS A 40 6.15 3.22 -10.96
C LYS A 40 5.99 4.73 -11.17
N GLU A 41 4.77 5.27 -11.02
CA GLU A 41 4.41 6.65 -11.40
C GLU A 41 3.64 7.39 -10.30
N VAL A 42 3.65 6.88 -9.08
CA VAL A 42 2.88 7.46 -7.96
C VAL A 42 3.74 7.49 -6.71
N ASN A 43 3.57 8.56 -5.94
CA ASN A 43 4.24 8.71 -4.65
C ASN A 43 4.02 7.48 -3.74
N PRO A 44 5.00 7.16 -2.88
CA PRO A 44 4.88 6.04 -1.95
C PRO A 44 3.62 6.15 -1.11
N MET A 45 2.95 5.01 -0.93
CA MET A 45 1.68 4.92 -0.25
C MET A 45 1.85 4.14 1.05
N PRO A 46 2.04 4.81 2.21
CA PRO A 46 2.08 4.16 3.52
C PRO A 46 0.69 3.66 3.95
N ILE A 47 0.64 2.44 4.45
CA ILE A 47 -0.55 1.76 4.98
C ILE A 47 -0.30 1.40 6.44
N ARG A 48 -1.23 1.81 7.31
CA ARG A 48 -1.18 1.50 8.76
C ARG A 48 -1.46 0.03 9.02
N GLU A 49 -0.86 -0.48 10.09
CA GLU A 49 -0.92 -1.90 10.51
C GLU A 49 -2.33 -2.48 10.52
N TYR A 50 -3.30 -1.79 11.11
CA TYR A 50 -4.69 -2.27 11.20
C TYR A 50 -5.39 -2.45 9.83
N ARG A 51 -4.75 -2.09 8.72
CA ARG A 51 -5.23 -2.34 7.35
C ARG A 51 -4.40 -3.37 6.59
N TRP A 52 -3.31 -3.90 7.16
CA TRP A 52 -2.43 -4.81 6.43
C TRP A 52 -3.17 -6.05 5.94
N ASP A 53 -4.12 -6.58 6.71
CA ASP A 53 -4.94 -7.73 6.30
C ASP A 53 -5.70 -7.50 4.99
N GLU A 54 -6.03 -6.26 4.65
CA GLU A 54 -6.66 -5.93 3.36
C GLU A 54 -5.67 -5.90 2.19
N TYR A 55 -4.38 -5.76 2.47
CA TYR A 55 -3.32 -5.56 1.48
C TYR A 55 -2.45 -6.80 1.28
N LEU A 56 -2.08 -7.51 2.34
CA LEU A 56 -1.21 -8.69 2.28
C LEU A 56 -1.71 -9.74 1.27
N PRO A 57 -3.02 -10.07 1.19
CA PRO A 57 -3.52 -11.00 0.16
C PRO A 57 -3.34 -10.49 -1.26
N LEU A 58 -3.38 -9.17 -1.47
CA LEU A 58 -3.17 -8.56 -2.79
C LEU A 58 -1.69 -8.55 -3.20
N LEU A 59 -0.78 -8.51 -2.23
CA LEU A 59 0.67 -8.53 -2.45
C LEU A 59 1.21 -9.94 -2.70
N ASN A 60 0.54 -10.97 -2.15
CA ASN A 60 0.97 -12.36 -2.27
C ASN A 60 0.47 -13.05 -3.56
N ASN A 61 -0.43 -12.42 -4.31
CA ASN A 61 -0.89 -12.90 -5.62
C ASN A 61 0.16 -12.64 -6.73
N LYS A 62 1.41 -13.07 -6.52
CA LYS A 62 2.36 -13.25 -7.61
C LYS A 62 1.96 -14.53 -8.35
N THR A 63 1.24 -14.34 -9.46
CA THR A 63 1.08 -15.38 -10.50
C THR A 63 2.36 -15.42 -11.34
#